data_AF-A0A1S1LPJ8-F1
#
_entry.id   AF-A0A1S1LPJ8-F1
#
_cell.length_a   1.000
_cell.length_b   1.000
_cell.length_c   1.000
_cell.angle_alpha   90.00
_cell.angle_beta   90.00
_cell.angle_gamma   90.00
#
_symmetry.space_group_name_H-M   'P 1'
#
loop_
_entity.id
_entity.type
_entity.pdbx_description
1 polymer ?
#
loop_
_entity_poly.entity_id
_entity_poly.type
_entity_poly.pdbx_seq_one_letter_code
_entity_poly.pdbx_strand_id
1 'polypeptide(L)'
;MTTTETTQTDIERAILALLPADGSLVAWRTIRPKIPGGYWDKSGALTSLHEKYVVTVVKVSGRNYVRIASDFDRAAAAAERARLQAIHPLLGRSNCRDFVMA
;
A
#
# COMPACT_ATOMS: atom_id res chain seq x y z
N MET A 1 4.95 33.26 -8.58
CA MET A 1 4.42 32.16 -7.75
C MET A 1 5.26 30.93 -8.01
N THR A 2 6.05 30.49 -7.05
CA THR A 2 6.86 29.27 -7.15
C THR A 2 5.97 28.10 -6.75
N THR A 3 5.45 27.37 -7.73
CA THR A 3 4.70 26.13 -7.48
C THR A 3 5.70 25.09 -6.98
N THR A 4 5.72 24.82 -5.68
CA THR A 4 6.53 23.72 -5.14
C THR A 4 5.92 22.43 -5.67
N GLU A 5 6.60 21.76 -6.61
CA GLU A 5 6.16 20.46 -7.10
C GLU A 5 6.11 19.49 -5.92
N THR A 6 4.91 18.96 -5.64
CA THR A 6 4.76 17.92 -4.63
C THR A 6 5.35 16.63 -5.19
N THR A 7 6.42 16.15 -4.58
CA THR A 7 7.09 14.93 -5.05
C THR A 7 6.31 13.68 -4.63
N GLN A 8 6.55 12.56 -5.32
CA GLN A 8 5.99 11.26 -4.91
C GLN A 8 6.34 10.94 -3.45
N THR A 9 7.58 11.20 -3.02
CA THR A 9 8.04 10.97 -1.64
C THR A 9 7.25 11.80 -0.62
N ASP A 10 6.87 13.03 -0.96
CA ASP A 10 6.06 13.87 -0.08
C ASP A 10 4.64 13.31 0.09
N ILE A 11 4.06 12.79 -1.00
CA ILE A 11 2.74 12.13 -0.98
C ILE A 11 2.81 10.83 -0.17
N GLU A 12 3.84 10.01 -0.38
CA GLU A 12 4.06 8.78 0.38
C GLU A 12 4.16 9.08 1.89
N ARG A 13 4.93 10.11 2.28
CA ARG A 13 5.05 10.55 3.67
C ARG A 13 3.71 11.04 4.24
N ALA A 14 2.94 11.81 3.46
CA ALA A 14 1.62 12.29 3.88
C ALA A 14 0.61 11.16 4.06
N ILE A 15 0.66 10.11 3.23
CA ILE A 15 -0.16 8.90 3.42
C ILE A 15 0.19 8.26 4.76
N LEU A 16 1.47 8.00 5.03
CA LEU A 16 1.91 7.32 6.25
C LEU A 16 1.55 8.11 7.53
N ALA A 17 1.66 9.45 7.48
CA ALA A 17 1.31 10.31 8.62
C ALA A 17 -0.18 10.28 8.99
N LEU A 18 -1.06 9.86 8.08
CA LEU A 18 -2.50 9.77 8.30
C LEU A 18 -2.95 8.37 8.74
N LEU A 19 -2.05 7.38 8.73
CA LEU A 19 -2.37 6.02 9.14
C LEU A 19 -2.10 5.85 10.65
N PRO A 20 -3.03 5.22 11.39
CA PRO A 20 -2.81 4.85 12.78
C PRO A 20 -1.60 3.93 12.96
N ALA A 21 -0.78 4.20 13.98
CA ALA A 21 0.40 3.41 14.31
C ALA A 21 0.05 2.02 14.89
N ASP A 22 -1.16 1.85 15.41
CA ASP A 22 -1.68 0.58 15.94
C ASP A 22 -2.04 -0.45 14.85
N GLY A 23 -1.92 -0.07 13.56
CA GLY A 23 -2.23 -0.93 12.43
C GLY A 23 -3.73 -1.05 12.10
N SER A 24 -4.58 -0.20 12.69
CA SER A 24 -6.00 -0.13 12.38
C SER A 24 -6.27 0.20 10.91
N LEU A 25 -7.28 -0.44 10.33
CA LEU A 25 -7.71 -0.20 8.95
C LEU A 25 -8.44 1.13 8.82
N VAL A 26 -8.02 1.96 7.87
CA VAL A 26 -8.66 3.24 7.55
C VAL A 26 -9.15 3.22 6.12
N ALA A 27 -10.39 3.66 5.89
CA ALA A 27 -10.93 3.77 4.55
C ALA A 27 -10.13 4.79 3.72
N TRP A 28 -9.67 4.38 2.53
CA TRP A 28 -8.87 5.24 1.65
C TRP A 28 -9.56 6.56 1.33
N ARG A 29 -10.88 6.50 1.10
CA ARG A 29 -11.72 7.68 0.84
C ARG A 29 -11.68 8.71 1.96
N THR A 30 -11.42 8.30 3.20
CA THR A 30 -11.37 9.19 4.37
C THR A 30 -10.06 9.98 4.43
N ILE A 31 -8.94 9.39 4.04
CA ILE A 31 -7.61 10.04 4.11
C ILE A 31 -7.18 10.71 2.80
N ARG A 32 -7.58 10.18 1.63
CA ARG A 32 -7.21 10.69 0.30
C ARG A 32 -7.42 12.20 0.11
N PRO A 33 -8.52 12.83 0.58
CA PRO A 33 -8.70 14.27 0.41
C PRO A 33 -7.70 15.13 1.19
N LYS A 34 -7.08 14.59 2.25
CA LYS A 34 -6.13 15.28 3.12
C LYS A 34 -4.68 15.24 2.60
N ILE A 35 -4.43 14.41 1.59
CA ILE A 35 -3.10 14.18 1.01
C ILE A 35 -2.89 15.18 -0.15
N PRO A 36 -1.72 15.83 -0.28
CA PRO A 36 -1.43 16.75 -1.39
C PRO A 36 -1.37 16.03 -2.75
N GLY A 37 -1.45 16.80 -3.84
CA GLY A 37 -1.36 16.29 -5.22
C GLY A 37 -2.71 15.94 -5.88
N GLY A 38 -2.64 15.45 -7.12
CA GLY A 38 -3.78 14.99 -7.91
C GLY A 38 -4.26 13.58 -7.53
N TYR A 39 -5.38 13.14 -8.11
CA TYR A 39 -5.91 11.80 -7.85
C TYR A 39 -4.92 10.69 -8.25
N TRP A 40 -4.30 10.83 -9.42
CA TRP A 40 -3.37 9.85 -9.96
C TRP A 40 -2.07 9.81 -9.18
N ASP A 41 -1.53 10.96 -8.77
CA ASP A 41 -0.31 11.03 -7.96
C ASP A 41 -0.49 10.30 -6.63
N LYS A 42 -1.63 10.53 -5.95
CA LYS A 42 -1.99 9.83 -4.70
C LYS A 42 -2.14 8.33 -4.90
N SER A 43 -2.75 7.93 -6.01
CA SER A 43 -2.95 6.52 -6.32
C SER A 43 -1.63 5.83 -6.64
N GLY A 44 -0.75 6.47 -7.42
CA GLY A 44 0.59 5.97 -7.72
C GLY A 44 1.47 5.87 -6.46
N ALA A 45 1.44 6.88 -5.59
CA ALA A 45 2.15 6.83 -4.31
C ALA A 45 1.63 5.70 -3.40
N LEU A 46 0.31 5.51 -3.31
CA LEU A 46 -0.28 4.40 -2.56
C LEU A 46 0.13 3.03 -3.14
N THR A 47 0.08 2.88 -4.47
CA THR A 47 0.52 1.65 -5.16
C THR A 47 2.00 1.38 -4.86
N SER A 48 2.86 2.38 -4.98
CA SER A 48 4.29 2.27 -4.65
C SER A 48 4.51 1.80 -3.21
N LEU A 49 3.84 2.41 -2.22
CA LEU A 49 3.93 1.96 -0.82
C LEU A 49 3.46 0.52 -0.63
N HIS A 50 2.41 0.11 -1.35
CA HIS A 50 1.88 -1.24 -1.29
C HIS A 50 2.82 -2.28 -1.93
N GLU A 51 3.42 -1.93 -3.06
CA GLU A 51 4.42 -2.75 -3.74
C GLU A 51 5.69 -2.91 -2.91
N LYS A 52 6.09 -1.86 -2.19
CA LYS A 52 7.20 -1.84 -1.22
C LYS A 52 6.87 -2.53 0.12
N TYR A 53 5.66 -3.06 0.30
CA TYR A 53 5.19 -3.69 1.55
C TYR A 53 5.23 -2.77 2.78
N VAL A 54 5.15 -1.46 2.56
CA VAL A 54 5.08 -0.47 3.65
C VAL A 54 3.65 -0.36 4.17
N VAL A 55 2.67 -0.49 3.26
CA VAL A 55 1.24 -0.49 3.60
C VAL A 55 0.53 -1.71 3.00
N THR A 56 -0.53 -2.12 3.67
CA THR A 56 -1.45 -3.15 3.18
C THR A 56 -2.73 -2.48 2.75
N VAL A 57 -3.19 -2.80 1.53
CA VAL A 57 -4.48 -2.33 1.00
C VAL A 57 -5.38 -3.54 0.81
N VAL A 58 -6.56 -3.52 1.41
CA VAL A 58 -7.57 -4.57 1.29
C VAL A 58 -8.89 -3.98 0.82
N LYS A 59 -9.66 -4.78 0.08
CA LYS A 59 -11.00 -4.39 -0.38
C LYS A 59 -12.05 -5.11 0.45
N VAL A 60 -12.87 -4.37 1.18
CA VAL A 60 -13.96 -4.89 2.01
C VAL A 60 -15.27 -4.24 1.55
N SER A 61 -16.25 -5.07 1.17
CA SER A 61 -17.56 -4.63 0.64
C SER A 61 -17.46 -3.51 -0.41
N GLY A 62 -16.56 -3.68 -1.38
CA GLY A 62 -16.35 -2.71 -2.47
C GLY A 62 -15.50 -1.49 -2.13
N ARG A 63 -15.05 -1.34 -0.88
CA ARG A 63 -14.28 -0.18 -0.41
C ARG A 63 -12.84 -0.57 -0.08
N ASN A 64 -11.91 0.30 -0.45
CA ASN A 64 -10.50 0.11 -0.14
C ASN A 64 -10.19 0.65 1.26
N TYR A 65 -9.54 -0.19 2.07
CA TYR A 65 -9.00 0.13 3.36
C TYR A 65 -7.49 -0.02 3.33
N VAL A 66 -6.81 0.84 4.07
CA VAL A 66 -5.36 0.95 4.11
C VAL A 66 -4.92 0.88 5.57
N ARG A 67 -3.84 0.16 5.83
CA ARG A 67 -3.12 0.17 7.11
C ARG A 67 -1.62 0.11 6.87
N ILE A 68 -0.84 0.46 7.89
CA ILE A 68 0.60 0.13 7.92
C ILE A 68 0.74 -1.39 7.87
N ALA A 69 1.66 -1.89 7.05
CA ALA A 69 1.89 -3.33 6.95
C ALA A 69 2.39 -3.88 8.30
N SER A 70 1.73 -4.92 8.79
CA SER A 70 2.14 -5.67 9.97
C SER A 70 3.29 -6.62 9.65
N ASP A 71 3.93 -7.19 10.68
CA ASP A 71 4.93 -8.25 10.49
C ASP A 71 4.32 -9.48 9.81
N PHE A 72 3.06 -9.80 10.14
CA PHE A 72 2.31 -10.85 9.46
C PHE A 72 2.15 -10.58 7.97
N ASP A 73 1.75 -9.36 7.58
CA ASP A 73 1.61 -9.00 6.16
C ASP A 73 2.93 -9.16 5.40
N ARG A 74 4.04 -8.71 6.02
CA ARG A 74 5.38 -8.83 5.45
C ARG A 74 5.79 -10.30 5.30
N ALA A 75 5.55 -11.13 6.32
CA ALA A 75 5.88 -12.55 6.31
C ALA A 75 5.05 -13.32 5.27
N ALA A 76 3.73 -13.11 5.22
CA ALA A 76 2.85 -13.74 4.23
C ALA A 76 3.27 -13.38 2.80
N ALA A 77 3.62 -12.12 2.56
CA ALA A 77 4.01 -11.69 1.24
C ALA A 77 5.43 -12.12 0.84
N ALA A 78 6.32 -12.34 1.80
CA ALA A 78 7.60 -13.03 1.57
C ALA A 78 7.39 -14.50 1.21
N ALA A 79 6.52 -15.21 1.93
CA ALA A 79 6.20 -16.61 1.66
C ALA A 79 5.59 -16.80 0.26
N GLU A 80 4.66 -15.93 -0.14
CA GLU A 80 4.06 -16.00 -1.48
C GLU A 80 5.09 -15.73 -2.60
N ARG A 81 6.00 -14.77 -2.40
CA ARG A 81 7.11 -14.56 -3.35
C ARG A 81 8.01 -15.79 -3.47
N ALA A 82 8.37 -16.41 -2.35
CA ALA A 82 9.19 -17.61 -2.35
C ALA A 82 8.48 -18.76 -3.08
N ARG A 83 7.17 -18.95 -2.83
CA ARG A 83 6.35 -19.95 -3.53
C ARG A 83 6.34 -19.72 -5.04
N LEU A 84 6.14 -18.49 -5.49
CA LEU A 84 6.12 -18.19 -6.92
C LEU A 84 7.48 -18.32 -7.60
N GLN A 85 8.56 -17.93 -6.93
CA GLN A 85 9.93 -18.16 -7.42
C GLN A 85 10.24 -19.65 -7.59
N ALA A 86 9.71 -20.50 -6.70
CA ALA A 86 9.84 -21.95 -6.82
C ALA A 86 9.07 -22.54 -8.01
N ILE A 87 7.98 -21.90 -8.45
CA ILE A 87 7.22 -22.31 -9.65
C ILE A 87 7.94 -21.90 -10.93
N HIS A 88 8.41 -20.65 -10.99
CA HIS A 88 9.17 -20.16 -12.13
C HIS A 88 10.02 -18.93 -11.74
N PRO A 89 11.29 -18.83 -12.16
CA PRO A 89 12.19 -17.74 -11.76
C PRO A 89 11.66 -16.33 -12.10
N LEU A 90 10.88 -16.21 -13.18
CA LEU A 90 10.27 -14.94 -13.61
C LEU A 90 8.96 -14.60 -12.90
N LEU A 91 8.38 -15.52 -12.12
CA LEU A 91 7.10 -15.30 -11.43
C LEU A 91 7.26 -14.69 -10.02
N GLY A 92 8.45 -14.22 -9.64
CA GLY A 92 8.74 -13.68 -8.30
C GLY A 92 7.94 -12.45 -7.84
N ARG A 93 6.92 -12.02 -8.60
CA ARG A 93 5.89 -11.05 -8.22
C ARG A 93 4.51 -11.61 -8.58
N SER A 94 3.70 -11.94 -7.56
CA SER A 94 2.26 -12.17 -7.77
C SER A 94 1.58 -10.85 -8.09
N ASN A 95 0.72 -10.81 -9.11
CA ASN A 95 -0.23 -9.72 -9.33
C ASN A 95 -1.47 -9.84 -8.41
N CYS A 96 -1.65 -11.00 -7.77
CA CYS A 96 -2.75 -11.29 -6.84
C CYS A 96 -2.14 -11.84 -5.56
N ARG A 97 -1.84 -10.98 -4.58
CA ARG A 97 -1.45 -11.47 -3.25
C ARG A 97 -2.71 -11.98 -2.57
N ASP A 98 -2.85 -13.30 -2.45
CA ASP A 98 -3.78 -13.87 -1.48
C ASP A 98 -3.25 -13.50 -0.09
N PHE A 99 -4.00 -12.65 0.61
CA PHE A 99 -3.78 -12.45 2.03
C PHE A 99 -4.28 -13.71 2.73
N VAL A 100 -3.41 -14.37 3.48
CA VAL A 100 -3.84 -15.45 4.38
C VAL A 100 -4.77 -14.80 5.41
N MET A 101 -6.07 -15.00 5.23
CA MET A 101 -7.06 -14.67 6.25
C MET A 101 -6.83 -15.69 7.38
N ALA A 102 -6.52 -15.18 8.57
CA ALA A 102 -6.40 -15.98 9.79
C ALA A 102 -7.74 -16.64 10.13
#